data_AF-A0A183UX89-F1
#
_entry.id   AF-A0A183UX89-F1
#
_cell.length_a   1.000
_cell.length_b   1.000
_cell.length_c   1.000
_cell.angle_alpha   90.00
_cell.angle_beta   90.00
_cell.angle_gamma   90.00
#
_symmetry.space_group_name_H-M   'P 1'
#
loop_
_entity.id
_entity.type
_entity.pdbx_description
1 polymer ?
#
loop_
_entity_poly.entity_id
_entity_poly.type
_entity_poly.pdbx_seq_one_letter_code
_entity_poly.pdbx_strand_id
1 'polypeptide(L)'
;MCAEAKRLFAEALINLRDFQFSDAEVNEMVAPEDRHGSPKIEVLGITWDTMEDILAVETKPFLANPLNKRSLLRFIEGHFDPPEYLAPAISTLKILLQGITEECPSWDAEACHQRRMEWEAVRTSWKSQRFVIPRLLPHRSLELHALVDSSTKAYAAVTPKAMMAQPFYFAKSQLCPVKGDCPIAGTQPQPSVHVLPT
;
A
#
# COMPACT_ATOMS: atom_id res chain seq x y z
N MET A 1 10.65 10.55 -26.77
CA MET A 1 10.70 9.55 -25.69
C MET A 1 9.92 8.30 -26.05
N CYS A 2 8.61 8.37 -26.32
CA CYS A 2 7.78 7.19 -26.62
C CYS A 2 8.25 6.42 -27.87
N ALA A 3 8.57 7.12 -28.96
CA ALA A 3 9.05 6.48 -30.19
C ALA A 3 10.36 5.68 -29.98
N GLU A 4 11.29 6.22 -29.19
CA GLU A 4 12.54 5.54 -28.88
C GLU A 4 12.32 4.33 -27.96
N ALA A 5 11.46 4.46 -26.95
CA ALA A 5 11.06 3.32 -26.12
C ALA A 5 10.40 2.23 -26.97
N LYS A 6 9.49 2.57 -27.88
CA LYS A 6 8.89 1.60 -28.81
C LYS A 6 9.94 0.91 -29.68
N ARG A 7 10.93 1.65 -30.21
CA ARG A 7 12.02 1.09 -31.01
C ARG A 7 12.82 0.05 -30.23
N LEU A 8 13.25 0.40 -29.01
CA LEU A 8 14.03 -0.48 -28.14
C LEU A 8 13.28 -1.75 -27.76
N PHE A 9 12.00 -1.64 -27.39
CA PHE A 9 11.20 -2.81 -27.01
C PHE A 9 10.80 -3.67 -28.21
N ALA A 10 10.66 -3.08 -29.41
CA ALA A 10 10.45 -3.83 -30.65
C ALA A 10 11.66 -4.72 -30.99
N GLU A 11 12.90 -4.28 -30.72
CA GLU A 11 14.10 -5.11 -30.86
C GLU A 11 14.04 -6.36 -29.96
N ALA A 12 13.36 -6.25 -28.81
CA ALA A 12 13.08 -7.37 -27.90
C ALA A 12 11.77 -8.12 -28.21
N LEU A 13 11.15 -7.88 -29.36
CA LEU A 13 9.85 -8.47 -29.77
C LEU A 13 8.68 -8.11 -28.83
N ILE A 14 8.77 -6.98 -28.12
CA ILE A 14 7.73 -6.47 -27.23
C ILE A 14 7.06 -5.27 -27.88
N ASN A 15 5.75 -5.36 -28.12
CA ASN A 15 4.96 -4.24 -28.61
C ASN A 15 4.53 -3.35 -27.45
N LEU A 16 5.24 -2.24 -27.25
CA LEU A 16 4.91 -1.23 -26.24
C LEU A 16 3.74 -0.35 -26.73
N ARG A 17 2.67 -0.30 -25.93
CA ARG A 17 1.41 0.41 -26.20
C ARG A 17 0.83 0.93 -24.87
N ASP A 18 -0.40 1.45 -24.91
CA ASP A 18 -1.13 1.96 -23.74
C ASP A 18 -0.39 3.11 -23.03
N PHE A 19 0.23 3.99 -23.79
CA PHE A 19 0.85 5.20 -23.27
C PHE A 19 -0.21 6.19 -22.80
N GLN A 20 0.09 6.87 -21.70
CA GLN A 20 -0.76 7.90 -21.13
C GLN A 20 0.09 8.79 -20.22
N PHE A 21 -0.17 10.09 -20.27
CA PHE A 21 0.55 11.12 -19.53
C PHE A 21 -0.43 12.08 -18.87
N SER A 22 0.01 12.80 -17.84
CA SER A 22 -0.78 13.89 -17.23
C SER A 22 -0.80 15.16 -18.08
N ASP A 23 0.14 15.28 -19.02
CA ASP A 23 0.25 16.42 -19.93
C ASP A 23 -0.51 16.12 -21.24
N ALA A 24 -1.45 16.99 -21.59
CA ALA A 24 -2.27 16.85 -22.79
C ALA A 24 -1.46 16.97 -24.09
N GLU A 25 -0.48 17.89 -24.15
CA GLU A 25 0.37 18.08 -25.33
C GLU A 25 1.22 16.82 -25.57
N VAL A 26 1.75 16.22 -24.50
CA VAL A 26 2.51 14.97 -24.59
C VAL A 26 1.63 13.82 -25.07
N ASN A 27 0.36 13.75 -24.63
CA ASN A 27 -0.58 12.74 -25.13
C ASN A 27 -0.88 12.91 -26.62
N GLU A 28 -0.97 14.15 -27.13
CA GLU A 28 -1.19 14.42 -28.55
C GLU A 28 -0.03 13.96 -29.44
N MET A 29 1.19 13.97 -28.91
CA MET A 29 2.39 13.48 -29.61
C MET A 29 2.44 11.95 -29.76
N VAL A 30 1.61 11.20 -29.03
CA VAL A 30 1.54 9.73 -29.14
C VAL A 30 0.56 9.34 -30.23
N ALA A 31 0.89 8.35 -31.07
CA ALA A 31 -0.02 7.84 -32.08
C ALA A 31 -1.33 7.31 -31.44
N PRO A 32 -2.52 7.60 -31.99
CA PRO A 32 -3.80 7.23 -31.36
C PRO A 32 -3.93 5.75 -30.99
N GLU A 33 -3.40 4.85 -31.82
CA GLU A 33 -3.36 3.40 -31.63
C GLU A 33 -2.51 2.93 -30.44
N ASP A 34 -1.62 3.80 -29.95
CA ASP A 34 -0.71 3.52 -28.85
C ASP A 34 -1.18 4.11 -27.51
N ARG A 35 -2.31 4.82 -27.47
CA ARG A 35 -2.83 5.47 -26.26
C ARG A 35 -3.67 4.52 -25.41
N HIS A 36 -3.61 4.63 -24.08
CA HIS A 36 -4.41 3.83 -23.13
C HIS A 36 -5.93 4.06 -23.25
N GLY A 37 -6.36 5.13 -23.93
CA GLY A 37 -7.77 5.40 -24.25
C GLY A 37 -8.62 5.91 -23.08
N SER A 38 -8.08 5.92 -21.86
CA SER A 38 -8.72 6.42 -20.64
C SER A 38 -7.74 7.27 -19.83
N PRO A 39 -8.17 8.39 -19.22
CA PRO A 39 -7.33 9.14 -18.28
C PRO A 39 -7.08 8.40 -16.96
N LYS A 40 -7.82 7.32 -16.70
CA LYS A 40 -7.67 6.47 -15.51
C LYS A 40 -7.00 5.17 -15.89
N ILE A 41 -5.85 4.90 -15.27
CA ILE A 41 -5.04 3.70 -15.45
C ILE A 41 -5.05 2.91 -14.15
N GLU A 42 -5.43 1.63 -14.21
CA GLU A 42 -5.34 0.74 -13.06
C GLU A 42 -4.15 -0.20 -13.23
N VAL A 43 -3.22 -0.14 -12.29
CA VAL A 43 -2.04 -1.01 -12.25
C VAL A 43 -1.90 -1.55 -10.84
N LEU A 44 -1.98 -2.87 -10.70
CA LEU A 44 -1.70 -3.57 -9.44
C LEU A 44 -2.52 -3.06 -8.24
N GLY A 45 -3.78 -2.71 -8.45
CA GLY A 45 -4.67 -2.20 -7.39
C GLY A 45 -4.54 -0.70 -7.09
N ILE A 46 -3.69 0.01 -7.84
CA ILE A 46 -3.51 1.46 -7.77
C ILE A 46 -4.11 2.09 -9.02
N THR A 47 -4.98 3.07 -8.84
CA THR A 47 -5.51 3.87 -9.94
C THR A 47 -4.70 5.16 -10.09
N TRP A 48 -4.07 5.38 -11.23
CA TRP A 48 -3.55 6.69 -11.61
C TRP A 48 -4.62 7.45 -12.41
N ASP A 49 -5.02 8.61 -11.89
CA ASP A 49 -5.83 9.58 -12.63
C ASP A 49 -4.88 10.65 -13.21
N THR A 50 -4.74 10.65 -14.53
CA THR A 50 -3.80 11.53 -15.21
C THR A 50 -4.32 12.96 -15.34
N MET A 51 -5.62 13.20 -15.18
CA MET A 51 -6.19 14.54 -15.26
C MET A 51 -5.86 15.36 -14.00
N GLU A 52 -6.03 14.73 -12.83
CA GLU A 52 -5.76 15.34 -11.53
C GLU A 52 -4.32 15.08 -11.04
N ASP A 53 -3.58 14.24 -11.76
CA ASP A 53 -2.24 13.76 -11.42
C ASP A 53 -2.12 13.11 -10.02
N ILE A 54 -3.08 12.26 -9.71
CA ILE A 54 -3.18 11.55 -8.42
C ILE A 54 -3.12 10.04 -8.58
N LEU A 55 -2.54 9.38 -7.60
CA LEU A 55 -2.68 7.95 -7.36
C LEU A 55 -3.82 7.74 -6.37
N ALA A 56 -4.59 6.68 -6.54
CA ALA A 56 -5.64 6.30 -5.62
C ALA A 56 -5.61 4.81 -5.31
N VAL A 57 -5.82 4.50 -4.04
CA VAL A 57 -5.88 3.13 -3.52
C VAL A 57 -7.18 2.96 -2.76
N GLU A 58 -7.88 1.86 -2.98
CA GLU A 58 -9.17 1.59 -2.36
C GLU A 58 -9.13 0.36 -1.47
N THR A 59 -9.70 0.49 -0.26
CA THR A 59 -9.96 -0.66 0.59
C THR A 59 -11.29 -1.31 0.21
N LYS A 60 -11.29 -2.63 0.19
CA LYS A 60 -12.44 -3.47 -0.10
C LYS A 60 -13.06 -3.97 1.20
N PRO A 61 -14.38 -4.19 1.24
CA PRO A 61 -15.03 -4.74 2.42
C PRO A 61 -14.69 -6.23 2.56
N PHE A 62 -14.62 -6.71 3.80
CA PHE A 62 -14.49 -8.15 4.07
C PHE A 62 -15.85 -8.84 3.99
N LEU A 63 -16.02 -9.68 2.98
CA LEU A 63 -17.29 -10.35 2.68
C LEU A 63 -17.32 -11.83 3.08
N ALA A 64 -16.19 -12.42 3.49
CA ALA A 64 -16.14 -13.83 3.83
C ALA A 64 -16.74 -14.12 5.22
N ASN A 65 -17.35 -15.29 5.36
CA ASN A 65 -17.83 -15.85 6.63
C ASN A 65 -17.78 -17.38 6.48
N PRO A 66 -17.19 -18.15 7.42
CA PRO A 66 -16.55 -17.73 8.67
C PRO A 66 -15.19 -17.03 8.49
N LEU A 67 -14.76 -16.35 9.55
CA LEU A 67 -13.38 -15.88 9.68
C LEU A 67 -12.48 -17.09 9.93
N ASN A 68 -11.56 -17.37 9.02
CA ASN A 68 -10.52 -18.37 9.17
C ASN A 68 -9.21 -17.86 8.54
N LYS A 69 -8.12 -18.61 8.74
CA LYS A 69 -6.80 -18.23 8.24
C LYS A 69 -6.80 -17.99 6.73
N ARG A 70 -7.49 -18.85 5.96
CA ARG A 70 -7.56 -18.74 4.49
C ARG A 70 -8.34 -17.50 4.05
N SER A 71 -9.50 -17.24 4.66
CA SER A 71 -10.35 -16.11 4.27
C SER A 71 -9.70 -14.77 4.62
N LEU A 72 -9.04 -14.67 5.78
CA LEU A 72 -8.30 -13.47 6.16
C LEU A 72 -7.05 -13.24 5.30
N LEU A 73 -6.25 -14.29 5.04
CA LEU A 73 -5.09 -14.15 4.15
C LEU A 73 -5.52 -13.72 2.74
N ARG A 74 -6.53 -14.38 2.16
CA ARG A 74 -7.06 -14.00 0.84
C ARG A 74 -7.51 -12.54 0.80
N PHE A 75 -8.09 -12.05 1.89
CA PHE A 75 -8.49 -10.65 1.98
C PHE A 75 -7.30 -9.70 2.02
N ILE A 76 -6.26 -10.02 2.80
CA ILE A 76 -5.01 -9.25 2.87
C ILE A 76 -4.36 -9.20 1.48
N GLU A 77 -4.15 -10.35 0.84
CA GLU A 77 -3.51 -10.44 -0.48
C GLU A 77 -4.36 -9.82 -1.60
N GLY A 78 -5.68 -9.70 -1.41
CA GLY A 78 -6.57 -8.99 -2.33
C GLY A 78 -6.36 -7.46 -2.34
N HIS A 79 -5.63 -6.92 -1.36
CA HIS A 79 -5.15 -5.55 -1.29
C HIS A 79 -3.67 -5.51 -1.68
N PHE A 80 -3.37 -5.92 -2.91
CA PHE A 80 -2.03 -5.83 -3.43
C PHE A 80 -1.63 -4.35 -3.57
N ASP A 81 -0.56 -3.97 -2.89
CA ASP A 81 -0.13 -2.59 -2.73
C ASP A 81 1.40 -2.54 -2.66
N PRO A 82 2.07 -2.61 -3.83
CA PRO A 82 3.53 -2.67 -3.90
C PRO A 82 4.26 -1.52 -3.18
N PRO A 83 3.78 -0.25 -3.24
CA PRO A 83 4.37 0.85 -2.50
C PRO A 83 4.00 0.89 -1.01
N GLU A 84 3.17 -0.04 -0.55
CA GLU A 84 2.75 -0.18 0.84
C GLU A 84 1.95 1.03 1.39
N TYR A 85 1.19 1.74 0.55
CA TYR A 85 0.27 2.82 0.95
C TYR A 85 -0.81 2.43 1.99
N LEU A 86 -1.15 1.16 2.12
CA LEU A 86 -2.10 0.62 3.08
C LEU A 86 -1.38 -0.08 4.24
N ALA A 87 -0.04 -0.04 4.32
CA ALA A 87 0.74 -0.79 5.30
C ALA A 87 0.27 -0.65 6.76
N PRO A 88 -0.10 0.53 7.28
CA PRO A 88 -0.62 0.66 8.64
C PRO A 88 -1.98 -0.03 8.86
N ALA A 89 -2.83 -0.01 7.84
CA ALA A 89 -4.13 -0.67 7.90
C ALA A 89 -3.95 -2.21 7.79
N ILE A 90 -3.16 -2.64 6.81
CA ILE A 90 -2.86 -4.04 6.53
C ILE A 90 -2.06 -4.69 7.67
N SER A 91 -1.18 -3.96 8.38
CA SER A 91 -0.43 -4.52 9.51
C SER A 91 -1.34 -5.04 10.62
N THR A 92 -2.44 -4.34 10.90
CA THR A 92 -3.42 -4.77 11.90
C THR A 92 -4.06 -6.10 11.51
N LEU A 93 -4.38 -6.29 10.23
CA LEU A 93 -4.88 -7.56 9.70
C LEU A 93 -3.81 -8.66 9.74
N LYS A 94 -2.56 -8.33 9.43
CA LYS A 94 -1.44 -9.28 9.50
C LYS A 94 -1.19 -9.75 10.94
N ILE A 95 -1.28 -8.87 11.94
CA ILE A 95 -1.20 -9.23 13.37
C ILE A 95 -2.33 -10.21 13.73
N LEU A 96 -3.57 -9.93 13.31
CA LEU A 96 -4.69 -10.84 13.54
C LEU A 96 -4.47 -12.20 12.87
N LEU A 97 -3.98 -12.21 11.63
CA LEU A 97 -3.66 -13.44 10.90
C LEU A 97 -2.57 -14.26 11.59
N GLN A 98 -1.54 -13.61 12.13
CA GLN A 98 -0.48 -14.25 12.92
C GLN A 98 -1.09 -14.93 14.15
N GLY A 99 -1.94 -14.23 14.90
CA GLY A 99 -2.64 -14.77 16.06
C GLY A 99 -3.57 -15.96 15.74
N ILE A 100 -4.35 -15.87 14.67
CA ILE A 100 -5.18 -17.00 14.19
C ILE A 100 -4.29 -18.18 13.79
N THR A 101 -3.13 -17.92 13.17
CA THR A 101 -2.21 -18.98 12.75
C THR A 101 -1.58 -19.73 13.91
N GLU A 102 -1.34 -19.06 15.04
CA GLU A 102 -0.81 -19.69 16.26
C GLU A 102 -1.84 -20.59 16.94
N GLU A 103 -3.12 -20.20 16.90
CA GLU A 103 -4.20 -20.89 17.62
C GLU A 103 -4.93 -21.94 16.77
N CYS A 104 -4.91 -21.80 15.44
CA CYS A 104 -5.65 -22.66 14.52
C CYS A 104 -4.70 -23.54 13.68
N PRO A 105 -4.77 -24.88 13.81
CA PRO A 105 -3.88 -25.78 13.08
C PRO A 105 -4.25 -25.94 11.60
N SER A 106 -5.50 -25.66 11.21
CA SER A 106 -6.00 -25.82 9.83
C SER A 106 -6.36 -24.47 9.20
N TRP A 107 -6.17 -24.37 7.89
CA TRP A 107 -6.47 -23.18 7.09
C TRP A 107 -7.95 -22.76 7.12
N ASP A 108 -8.85 -23.75 7.21
CA ASP A 108 -10.30 -23.55 7.15
C ASP A 108 -10.97 -23.62 8.52
N ALA A 109 -10.20 -23.87 9.60
CA ALA A 109 -10.72 -23.85 10.95
C ALA A 109 -11.19 -22.44 11.33
N GLU A 110 -12.40 -22.34 11.87
CA GLU A 110 -12.97 -21.07 12.30
C GLU A 110 -12.16 -20.49 13.48
N ALA A 111 -11.95 -19.17 13.44
CA ALA A 111 -11.24 -18.45 14.48
C ALA A 111 -11.96 -18.54 15.83
N CYS A 112 -11.18 -18.60 16.92
CA CYS A 112 -11.74 -18.68 18.27
C CYS A 112 -12.53 -17.40 18.63
N HIS A 113 -13.29 -17.47 19.73
CA HIS A 113 -14.09 -16.33 20.20
C HIS A 113 -13.26 -15.05 20.37
N GLN A 114 -12.08 -15.14 20.97
CA GLN A 114 -11.19 -14.00 21.20
C GLN A 114 -10.77 -13.33 19.88
N ARG A 115 -10.35 -14.12 18.89
CA ARG A 115 -9.95 -13.60 17.56
C ARG A 115 -11.11 -13.03 16.77
N ARG A 116 -12.32 -13.58 16.91
CA ARG A 116 -13.52 -12.99 16.32
C ARG A 116 -13.87 -11.64 16.93
N MET A 117 -13.66 -11.46 18.24
CA MET A 117 -13.84 -10.15 18.90
C MET A 117 -12.82 -9.12 18.42
N GLU A 118 -11.54 -9.50 18.32
CA GLU A 118 -10.48 -8.64 17.75
C GLU A 118 -10.81 -8.27 16.30
N TRP A 119 -11.26 -9.25 15.51
CA TRP A 119 -11.70 -9.02 14.14
C TRP A 119 -12.86 -8.03 14.07
N GLU A 120 -13.87 -8.13 14.92
CA GLU A 120 -15.02 -7.23 14.87
C GLU A 120 -14.63 -5.78 15.15
N ALA A 121 -13.68 -5.56 16.08
CA ALA A 121 -13.11 -4.24 16.31
C ALA A 121 -12.40 -3.69 15.07
N VAL A 122 -11.58 -4.52 14.40
CA VAL A 122 -10.92 -4.14 13.15
C VAL A 122 -11.95 -3.88 12.06
N ARG A 123 -12.90 -4.80 11.84
CA ARG A 123 -13.98 -4.71 10.84
C ARG A 123 -14.81 -3.45 10.99
N THR A 124 -15.13 -3.04 12.22
CA THR A 124 -15.91 -1.82 12.48
C THR A 124 -15.17 -0.56 12.04
N SER A 125 -13.84 -0.55 12.20
CA SER A 125 -12.98 0.54 11.73
C SER A 125 -12.65 0.45 10.23
N TRP A 126 -12.62 -0.76 9.68
CA TRP A 126 -12.33 -1.05 8.28
C TRP A 126 -13.53 -0.76 7.38
N LYS A 127 -13.62 0.49 6.91
CA LYS A 127 -14.60 0.90 5.90
C LYS A 127 -13.96 0.86 4.52
N SER A 128 -14.78 0.65 3.49
CA SER A 128 -14.36 0.93 2.12
C SER A 128 -14.02 2.41 2.02
N GLN A 129 -12.76 2.71 1.77
CA GLN A 129 -12.19 4.05 1.74
C GLN A 129 -11.30 4.18 0.52
N ARG A 130 -11.31 5.37 -0.06
CA ARG A 130 -10.43 5.75 -1.18
C ARG A 130 -9.38 6.70 -0.64
N PHE A 131 -8.12 6.28 -0.69
CA PHE A 131 -6.95 7.08 -0.34
C PHE A 131 -6.44 7.74 -1.60
N VAL A 132 -6.22 9.06 -1.58
CA VAL A 132 -5.76 9.84 -2.73
C VAL A 132 -4.39 10.43 -2.42
N ILE A 133 -3.39 10.07 -3.21
CA ILE A 133 -1.98 10.42 -3.02
C ILE A 133 -1.53 11.25 -4.23
N PRO A 134 -0.98 12.45 -4.05
CA PRO A 134 -0.38 13.19 -5.15
C PRO A 134 0.76 12.38 -5.78
N ARG A 135 0.76 12.21 -7.10
CA ARG A 135 1.82 11.44 -7.79
C ARG A 135 3.15 12.22 -7.79
N LEU A 136 3.09 13.54 -7.93
CA LEU A 136 4.25 14.41 -8.02
C LEU A 136 4.56 15.07 -6.67
N LEU A 137 5.83 15.00 -6.27
CA LEU A 137 6.36 15.75 -5.14
C LEU A 137 6.76 17.17 -5.57
N PRO A 138 6.51 18.20 -4.75
CA PRO A 138 6.98 19.54 -5.05
C PRO A 138 8.53 19.54 -5.11
N HIS A 139 9.07 20.13 -6.19
CA HIS A 139 10.50 20.09 -6.49
C HIS A 139 11.34 21.04 -5.62
N ARG A 140 10.74 22.02 -4.95
CA ARG A 140 11.45 23.03 -4.14
C ARG A 140 10.98 23.01 -2.69
N SER A 141 11.94 22.99 -1.76
CA SER A 141 11.74 23.04 -0.31
C SER A 141 10.86 21.90 0.25
N LEU A 142 11.15 20.66 -0.14
CA LEU A 142 10.51 19.48 0.43
C LEU A 142 11.28 19.02 1.67
N GLU A 143 10.65 19.06 2.84
CA GLU A 143 11.09 18.31 4.01
C GLU A 143 10.35 16.98 4.08
N LEU A 144 11.09 15.89 4.09
CA LEU A 144 10.55 14.57 4.33
C LEU A 144 10.71 14.25 5.82
N HIS A 145 9.58 14.16 6.53
CA HIS A 145 9.58 13.73 7.92
C HIS A 145 9.31 12.24 7.93
N ALA A 146 10.12 11.47 8.65
CA ALA A 146 9.87 10.04 8.86
C ALA A 146 9.36 9.83 10.29
N LEU A 147 8.14 9.34 10.42
CA LEU A 147 7.57 8.92 11.69
C LEU A 147 7.73 7.41 11.79
N VAL A 148 8.34 6.95 12.87
CA VAL A 148 8.57 5.53 13.12
C VAL A 148 7.95 5.17 14.45
N ASP A 149 7.21 4.08 14.48
CA ASP A 149 6.68 3.49 15.71
C ASP A 149 7.00 1.99 15.74
N SER A 150 7.20 1.47 16.94
CA SER A 150 7.56 0.08 17.16
C SER A 150 6.87 -0.47 18.40
N SER A 151 6.38 -1.69 18.28
CA SER A 151 5.74 -2.43 19.35
C SER A 151 6.30 -3.85 19.41
N THR A 152 5.88 -4.63 20.41
CA THR A 152 6.18 -6.05 20.49
C THR A 152 5.58 -6.88 19.35
N LYS A 153 4.64 -6.31 18.57
CA LYS A 153 3.91 -7.02 17.50
C LYS A 153 4.40 -6.63 16.10
N ALA A 154 4.76 -5.38 15.90
CA ALA A 154 5.17 -4.85 14.60
C ALA A 154 5.95 -3.54 14.76
N TYR A 155 6.72 -3.20 13.72
CA TYR A 155 7.28 -1.87 13.52
C TYR A 155 6.78 -1.28 12.21
N ALA A 156 6.58 0.02 12.20
CA ALA A 156 6.09 0.76 11.05
C ALA A 156 6.81 2.10 10.90
N ALA A 157 7.03 2.51 9.65
CA ALA A 157 7.54 3.82 9.31
C ALA A 157 6.62 4.45 8.27
N VAL A 158 6.32 5.73 8.41
CA VAL A 158 5.54 6.51 7.44
C VAL A 158 6.24 7.82 7.15
N THR A 159 6.20 8.26 5.90
CA THR A 159 6.72 9.56 5.47
C THR A 159 5.56 10.49 5.12
N PRO A 160 4.99 11.22 6.11
CA PRO A 160 3.92 12.18 5.85
C PRO A 160 4.38 13.33 4.96
N LYS A 161 3.42 13.93 4.25
CA LYS A 161 3.60 15.25 3.66
C LYS A 161 3.71 16.27 4.79
N ALA A 162 4.87 16.89 4.93
CA ALA A 162 5.09 17.95 5.92
C ALA A 162 3.98 19.02 5.78
N MET A 163 3.25 19.22 6.88
CA MET A 163 2.41 20.39 7.16
C MET A 163 0.91 20.40 6.79
N MET A 164 0.33 19.36 6.17
CA MET A 164 -1.14 19.31 6.00
C MET A 164 -1.65 17.88 6.19
N ALA A 165 -2.80 17.71 6.85
CA ALA A 165 -3.45 16.45 7.21
C ALA A 165 -3.87 15.59 5.98
N GLN A 166 -2.90 15.18 5.18
CA GLN A 166 -2.98 14.48 3.90
C GLN A 166 -2.20 13.16 4.01
N PRO A 167 -2.46 12.16 3.14
CA PRO A 167 -1.83 10.84 3.24
C PRO A 167 -0.30 10.89 3.05
N PHE A 168 0.35 9.87 3.60
CA PHE A 168 1.79 9.67 3.53
C PHE A 168 2.25 9.27 2.12
N TYR A 169 3.50 9.61 1.79
CA TYR A 169 4.11 9.28 0.49
C TYR A 169 4.65 7.86 0.43
N PHE A 170 5.04 7.32 1.57
CA PHE A 170 5.56 5.98 1.70
C PHE A 170 5.18 5.48 3.09
N ALA A 171 4.83 4.21 3.17
CA ALA A 171 4.74 3.51 4.43
C ALA A 171 5.40 2.16 4.29
N LYS A 172 5.91 1.66 5.41
CA LYS A 172 6.41 0.31 5.51
C LYS A 172 6.02 -0.28 6.84
N SER A 173 5.57 -1.52 6.85
CA SER A 173 5.29 -2.23 8.09
C SER A 173 5.81 -3.66 8.05
N GLN A 174 6.35 -4.12 9.18
CA GLN A 174 6.81 -5.49 9.32
C GLN A 174 6.41 -6.05 10.68
N LEU A 175 5.92 -7.29 10.66
CA LEU A 175 5.57 -8.02 11.86
C LEU A 175 6.82 -8.51 12.58
N CYS A 176 6.72 -8.57 13.91
CA CYS A 176 7.70 -9.25 14.72
C CYS A 176 7.56 -10.77 14.54
N PRO A 177 8.67 -11.53 14.48
CA PRO A 177 8.62 -12.99 14.43
C PRO A 177 7.92 -13.56 15.67
N VAL A 178 7.13 -14.62 15.48
CA VAL A 178 6.53 -15.40 16.58
C VAL A 178 7.60 -16.17 17.37
N LYS A 179 8.67 -16.58 16.68
CA LYS A 179 9.83 -17.28 17.24
C LYS A 179 11.10 -16.58 16.76
N GLY A 180 11.99 -16.27 17.70
CA GLY A 180 13.21 -15.49 17.49
C GLY A 180 13.16 -14.16 18.24
N ASP A 181 14.33 -13.61 18.56
CA ASP A 181 14.43 -12.36 19.30
C ASP A 181 13.84 -11.21 18.47
N CYS A 182 12.91 -10.48 19.07
CA CYS A 182 12.44 -9.23 18.49
C CYS A 182 13.57 -8.20 18.65
N PRO A 183 14.11 -7.59 17.58
CA PRO A 183 15.29 -6.71 17.66
C PRO A 183 15.12 -5.49 18.59
N ILE A 184 13.87 -5.19 18.96
CA ILE A 184 13.42 -4.03 19.74
C ILE A 184 12.97 -4.43 21.16
N ALA A 185 13.03 -5.71 21.53
CA ALA A 185 12.71 -6.18 22.88
C ALA A 185 13.79 -5.73 23.89
N GLY A 186 13.67 -4.50 24.37
CA GLY A 186 14.58 -3.91 25.38
C GLY A 186 14.76 -2.39 25.26
N THR A 187 14.42 -1.79 24.13
CA THR A 187 14.50 -0.34 23.91
C THR A 187 13.16 0.32 24.20
N GLN A 188 13.11 1.24 25.17
CA GLN A 188 11.97 2.15 25.29
C GLN A 188 11.87 2.99 24.01
N PRO A 189 10.68 3.16 23.41
CA PRO A 189 10.51 4.05 22.27
C PRO A 189 10.75 5.49 22.73
N GLN A 190 11.86 6.09 22.30
CA GLN A 190 11.99 7.54 22.28
C GLN A 190 11.60 8.02 20.88
N PRO A 191 10.62 8.93 20.75
CA PRO A 191 10.35 9.56 19.47
C PRO A 191 11.59 10.35 19.05
N SER A 192 12.30 9.85 18.04
CA SER A 192 13.45 10.53 17.44
C SER A 192 13.04 11.01 16.05
N VAL A 193 12.96 12.33 15.89
CA VAL A 193 12.78 12.96 14.58
C VAL A 193 14.17 13.06 13.95
N HIS A 194 14.47 12.19 12.99
CA HIS A 194 15.69 12.27 12.21
C HIS A 194 15.42 13.08 10.94
N VAL A 195 16.00 14.28 10.88
CA VAL A 195 16.04 15.09 9.65
C VAL A 195 17.25 14.61 8.84
N LEU A 196 17.02 14.08 7.64
CA LEU A 196 18.12 13.71 6.73
C LEU A 196 18.73 14.98 6.12
N PRO A 197 20.07 15.11 6.08
CA PRO A 197 20.72 16.24 5.43
C PRO A 197 20.61 16.16 3.90
N THR A 198 20.55 17.35 3.28
CA THR A 198 20.39 17.62 1.85
C THR A 198 21.52 17.10 0.99
#